data_AF-A0AAD7Z6V6-F1
#
_entry.id   AF-A0AAD7Z6V6-F1
#
_cell.length_a   1.000
_cell.length_b   1.000
_cell.length_c   1.000
_cell.angle_alpha   90.00
_cell.angle_beta   90.00
_cell.angle_gamma   90.00
#
_symmetry.space_group_name_H-M   'P 1'
#
loop_
_entity.id
_entity.type
_entity.pdbx_description
1 polymer ?
#
loop_
_entity_poly.entity_id
_entity_poly.type
_entity_poly.pdbx_seq_one_letter_code
_entity_poly.pdbx_strand_id
1 'polypeptide(L)'
;CPPFTFRCSYGACIDRNGRCDGRPQCADSSDEDPTLCGTAVKTSCKLPNQPQHGSFKILNCAPGDNSALCQKVPGTDVPDYNFLQFECNPGYNLAGKSQNPCFNGAWSNPQPTCEP
;
A
#
# COMPACT_ATOMS: atom_id res chain seq x y z
N CYS A 1 15.82 -30.25 -5.24
CA CYS A 1 14.73 -30.82 -4.42
C CYS A 1 13.99 -31.87 -5.24
N PRO A 2 13.41 -32.92 -4.62
CA PRO A 2 12.59 -33.92 -5.29
C PRO A 2 11.45 -33.30 -6.11
N PRO A 3 10.93 -33.96 -7.15
CA PRO A 3 9.67 -33.55 -7.76
C PRO A 3 8.60 -33.54 -6.65
N PHE A 4 7.75 -32.50 -6.59
CA PHE A 4 6.71 -32.29 -5.56
C PHE A 4 7.16 -31.70 -4.21
N THR A 5 8.27 -30.98 -4.15
CA THR A 5 8.71 -30.25 -2.94
C THR A 5 8.86 -28.75 -3.21
N PHE A 6 8.69 -27.91 -2.18
CA PHE A 6 8.96 -26.47 -2.26
C PHE A 6 10.40 -26.20 -1.82
N ARG A 7 11.12 -25.35 -2.55
CA ARG A 7 12.50 -24.97 -2.23
C ARG A 7 12.50 -23.62 -1.52
N CYS A 8 12.98 -23.60 -0.27
CA CYS A 8 13.22 -22.39 0.51
C CYS A 8 14.27 -21.48 -0.17
N SER A 9 14.29 -20.19 0.16
CA SER A 9 15.23 -19.23 -0.45
C SER A 9 16.71 -19.59 -0.16
N TYR A 10 17.01 -20.03 1.08
CA TYR A 10 18.35 -20.52 1.43
C TYR A 10 18.72 -21.89 0.82
N GLY A 11 17.77 -22.56 0.15
CA GLY A 11 18.03 -23.74 -0.68
C GLY A 11 17.59 -25.09 -0.10
N ALA A 12 17.06 -25.15 1.13
CA ALA A 12 16.42 -26.35 1.65
C ALA A 12 15.10 -26.67 0.96
N CYS A 13 14.59 -27.88 1.21
CA CYS A 13 13.38 -28.38 0.58
C CYS A 13 12.38 -28.80 1.67
N ILE A 14 11.14 -28.37 1.54
CA ILE A 14 10.01 -28.78 2.38
C ILE A 14 8.94 -29.45 1.52
N ASP A 15 7.92 -30.02 2.16
CA ASP A 15 6.77 -30.55 1.45
C ASP A 15 6.04 -29.45 0.65
N ARG A 16 5.49 -29.78 -0.52
CA ARG A 16 4.76 -28.80 -1.34
C ARG A 16 3.52 -28.25 -0.62
N ASN A 17 2.91 -29.01 0.28
CA ASN A 17 1.78 -28.55 1.09
C ASN A 17 2.21 -27.56 2.18
N GLY A 18 3.50 -27.49 2.50
CA GLY A 18 4.03 -26.54 3.46
C GLY A 18 4.28 -25.14 2.90
N ARG A 19 4.00 -24.91 1.61
CA ARG A 19 4.05 -23.57 1.02
C ARG A 19 2.75 -22.83 1.33
N CYS A 20 2.83 -21.68 2.00
CA CYS A 20 1.71 -20.82 2.36
C CYS A 20 0.65 -21.46 3.27
N ASP A 21 1.04 -22.38 4.14
CA ASP A 21 0.09 -23.05 5.03
C ASP A 21 -0.11 -22.32 6.36
N GLY A 22 0.48 -21.14 6.51
CA GLY A 22 0.41 -20.31 7.72
C GLY A 22 1.40 -20.75 8.79
N ARG A 23 2.30 -21.71 8.50
CA ARG A 23 3.25 -22.25 9.46
C ARG A 23 4.66 -22.26 8.86
N PRO A 24 5.60 -21.49 9.44
CA PRO A 24 6.97 -21.46 8.94
C PRO A 24 7.65 -22.81 9.15
N GLN A 25 7.95 -23.49 8.04
CA GLN A 25 8.68 -24.75 7.95
C GLN A 25 10.09 -24.54 7.38
N CYS A 26 10.28 -23.52 6.55
CA CYS A 26 11.62 -23.09 6.20
C CYS A 26 12.25 -22.33 7.39
N ALA A 27 13.55 -22.54 7.61
CA ALA A 27 14.29 -21.84 8.67
C ALA A 27 14.35 -20.30 8.46
N ASP A 28 14.21 -19.86 7.21
CA ASP A 28 14.10 -18.47 6.78
C ASP A 28 12.65 -18.00 6.57
N SER A 29 11.67 -18.84 6.91
CA SER A 29 10.23 -18.60 6.70
C SER A 29 9.85 -18.28 5.24
N SER A 30 10.70 -18.65 4.27
CA SER A 30 10.46 -18.38 2.84
C SER A 30 9.24 -19.09 2.28
N ASP A 31 8.80 -20.17 2.92
CA ASP A 31 7.56 -20.88 2.59
C ASP A 31 6.30 -20.08 2.92
N GLU A 32 6.40 -19.13 3.84
CA GLU A 32 5.34 -18.19 4.23
C GLU A 32 5.59 -16.78 3.68
N ASP A 33 6.62 -16.61 2.85
CA ASP A 33 6.92 -15.31 2.27
C ASP A 33 5.82 -14.92 1.26
N PRO A 34 5.22 -13.72 1.38
CA PRO A 34 4.13 -13.28 0.49
C PRO A 34 4.53 -13.28 -1.00
N THR A 35 5.77 -12.91 -1.32
CA THR A 35 6.26 -12.86 -2.71
C THR A 35 6.38 -14.26 -3.31
N LEU A 36 6.77 -15.25 -2.49
CA LEU A 36 6.87 -16.65 -2.88
C LEU A 36 5.54 -17.37 -2.83
N CYS A 37 4.58 -16.85 -2.07
CA CYS A 37 3.26 -17.45 -1.96
C CYS A 37 2.33 -17.14 -3.15
N GLY A 38 2.69 -16.14 -3.96
CA GLY A 38 1.78 -15.61 -4.97
C GLY A 38 0.63 -14.81 -4.37
N THR A 39 0.67 -14.54 -3.06
CA THR A 39 -0.10 -13.46 -2.47
C THR A 39 0.58 -12.18 -2.92
N ALA A 40 -0.02 -11.52 -3.92
CA ALA A 40 0.41 -10.19 -4.35
C ALA A 40 0.69 -9.37 -3.08
N VAL A 41 1.96 -8.98 -2.89
CA VAL A 41 2.35 -8.14 -1.77
C VAL A 41 1.36 -7.00 -1.77
N LYS A 42 0.57 -6.87 -0.70
CA LYS A 42 -0.32 -5.72 -0.54
C LYS A 42 0.57 -4.52 -0.26
N THR A 43 1.28 -4.07 -1.28
CA THR A 43 1.97 -2.80 -1.32
C THR A 43 0.92 -1.75 -1.00
N SER A 44 1.19 -0.98 0.04
CA SER A 44 0.28 0.04 0.51
C SER A 44 1.08 1.27 0.88
N CYS A 45 0.55 2.43 0.50
CA CYS A 45 1.18 3.70 0.80
C CYS A 45 0.66 4.22 2.13
N LYS A 46 1.54 4.80 2.93
CA LYS A 46 1.14 5.47 4.17
C LYS A 46 0.52 6.83 3.84
N LEU A 47 -0.70 7.06 4.32
CA LEU A 47 -1.42 8.30 4.06
C LEU A 47 -0.67 9.50 4.68
N PRO A 48 -0.36 10.55 3.91
CA PRO A 48 0.32 11.73 4.43
C PRO A 48 -0.64 12.62 5.24
N ASN A 49 -0.08 13.57 5.98
CA ASN A 49 -0.86 14.65 6.61
C ASN A 49 -1.58 15.50 5.53
N GLN A 50 -2.64 16.22 5.90
CA GLN A 50 -3.29 17.13 4.96
C GLN A 50 -2.38 18.33 4.63
N PRO A 51 -2.37 18.81 3.37
CA PRO A 51 -1.60 19.99 2.99
C PRO A 51 -2.14 21.24 3.68
N GLN A 52 -1.27 22.22 3.96
CA GLN A 52 -1.72 23.50 4.51
C GLN A 52 -2.58 24.25 3.50
N HIS A 53 -3.68 24.86 3.97
CA HIS A 53 -4.66 25.57 3.13
C HIS A 53 -5.29 24.73 2.01
N GLY A 54 -5.29 23.42 2.15
CA GLY A 54 -5.96 22.51 1.24
C GLY A 54 -6.35 21.20 1.91
N SER A 55 -6.87 20.28 1.11
CA SER A 55 -7.22 18.94 1.54
C SER A 55 -7.06 17.97 0.37
N PHE A 56 -7.10 16.67 0.65
CA PHE A 56 -7.23 15.67 -0.40
C PHE A 56 -8.49 14.84 -0.22
N LYS A 57 -8.98 14.29 -1.33
CA LYS A 57 -10.10 13.35 -1.42
C LYS A 57 -9.56 12.00 -1.86
N ILE A 58 -10.09 10.94 -1.26
CA ILE A 58 -9.84 9.56 -1.66
C ILE A 58 -11.09 9.11 -2.40
N LEU A 59 -10.92 8.72 -3.66
CA LEU A 59 -12.01 8.08 -4.41
C LEU A 59 -12.17 6.66 -3.86
N ASN A 60 -13.41 6.15 -3.78
CA ASN A 60 -13.82 4.88 -3.17
C ASN A 60 -14.36 4.93 -1.74
N CYS A 61 -14.72 6.11 -1.22
CA CYS A 61 -15.45 6.22 0.05
C CYS A 61 -16.97 6.19 -0.19
N ALA A 62 -17.65 5.16 0.34
CA ALA A 62 -19.10 5.09 0.31
C ALA A 62 -19.74 6.08 1.32
N PRO A 63 -20.97 6.56 1.08
CA PRO A 63 -21.69 7.38 2.07
C PRO A 63 -21.88 6.60 3.39
N GLY A 64 -21.28 7.09 4.47
CA GLY A 64 -21.32 6.43 5.79
C GLY A 64 -20.14 5.50 6.10
N ASP A 65 -19.14 5.43 5.20
CA ASP A 65 -17.91 4.68 5.47
C ASP A 65 -17.05 5.42 6.51
N ASN A 66 -16.93 4.82 7.70
CA ASN A 66 -16.14 5.34 8.82
C ASN A 66 -14.73 4.71 8.88
N SER A 67 -14.27 4.08 7.80
CA SER A 67 -12.90 3.56 7.73
C SER A 67 -11.88 4.68 7.90
N ALA A 68 -10.76 4.38 8.57
CA ALA A 68 -9.67 5.34 8.82
C ALA A 68 -9.15 6.01 7.52
N LEU A 69 -9.25 5.29 6.39
CA LEU A 69 -8.93 5.80 5.06
C LEU A 69 -9.86 6.94 4.66
N CYS A 70 -11.17 6.75 4.79
CA CYS A 70 -12.19 7.75 4.45
C CYS A 70 -12.25 8.90 5.46
N GLN A 71 -11.85 8.64 6.70
CA GLN A 71 -11.60 9.66 7.72
C GLN A 71 -10.27 10.40 7.53
N LYS A 72 -9.46 10.02 6.53
CA LYS A 72 -8.17 10.64 6.17
C LYS A 72 -7.17 10.66 7.33
N VAL A 73 -7.16 9.61 8.15
CA VAL A 73 -6.25 9.49 9.30
C VAL A 73 -4.81 9.28 8.79
N PRO A 74 -3.85 10.14 9.15
CA PRO A 74 -2.46 10.00 8.72
C PRO A 74 -1.86 8.65 9.12
N GLY A 75 -1.01 8.08 8.26
CA GLY A 75 -0.38 6.77 8.47
C GLY A 75 -1.26 5.56 8.17
N THR A 76 -2.52 5.77 7.77
CA THR A 76 -3.39 4.68 7.28
C THR A 76 -2.81 4.06 6.00
N ASP A 77 -2.91 2.74 5.90
CA ASP A 77 -2.51 1.99 4.71
C ASP A 77 -3.51 2.22 3.56
N VAL A 78 -3.02 2.83 2.49
CA VAL A 78 -3.76 3.02 1.24
C VAL A 78 -3.37 1.88 0.30
N PRO A 79 -4.32 1.04 -0.18
CA PRO A 79 -3.99 -0.04 -1.10
C PRO A 79 -3.33 0.49 -2.39
N ASP A 80 -2.41 -0.29 -2.95
CA ASP A 80 -1.75 0.04 -4.22
C ASP A 80 -2.78 0.35 -5.32
N TYR A 81 -2.36 1.16 -6.29
CA TYR A 81 -3.18 1.64 -7.42
C TYR A 81 -4.29 2.64 -7.05
N ASN A 82 -4.43 3.03 -5.78
CA ASN A 82 -5.27 4.17 -5.39
C ASN A 82 -4.54 5.51 -5.60
N PHE A 83 -5.28 6.62 -5.57
CA PHE A 83 -4.70 7.95 -5.68
C PHE A 83 -5.39 8.99 -4.80
N LEU A 84 -4.63 10.00 -4.39
CA LEU A 84 -5.12 11.17 -3.68
C LEU A 84 -5.41 12.29 -4.68
N GLN A 85 -6.59 12.90 -4.58
CA GLN A 85 -6.94 14.09 -5.34
C GLN A 85 -6.85 15.31 -4.42
N PHE A 86 -5.92 16.22 -4.67
CA PHE A 86 -5.72 17.43 -3.89
C PHE A 86 -6.63 18.57 -4.37
N GLU A 87 -7.10 19.36 -3.41
CA GLU A 87 -7.97 20.52 -3.59
C GLU A 87 -7.57 21.61 -2.60
N CYS A 88 -7.32 22.82 -3.10
CA CYS A 88 -6.97 23.97 -2.26
C CYS A 88 -8.21 24.74 -1.84
N ASN A 89 -8.12 25.43 -0.70
CA ASN A 89 -9.16 26.35 -0.24
C ASN A 89 -9.31 27.54 -1.21
N PRO A 90 -10.48 28.21 -1.25
CA PRO A 90 -10.68 29.40 -2.05
C PRO A 90 -9.62 30.48 -1.75
N GLY A 91 -9.03 31.06 -2.80
CA GLY A 91 -7.96 32.05 -2.67
C GLY A 91 -6.55 31.46 -2.56
N TYR A 92 -6.39 30.15 -2.78
CA TYR A 92 -5.09 29.49 -2.90
C TYR A 92 -5.03 28.66 -4.19
N ASN A 93 -3.86 28.64 -4.83
CA ASN A 93 -3.54 27.87 -6.01
C ASN A 93 -2.70 26.64 -5.64
N LEU A 94 -2.96 25.50 -6.31
CA LEU A 94 -2.21 24.28 -6.07
C LEU A 94 -0.84 24.36 -6.76
N ALA A 95 0.23 24.35 -5.97
CA ALA A 95 1.60 24.19 -6.42
C ALA A 95 1.99 22.71 -6.43
N GLY A 96 1.99 22.10 -7.61
CA GLY A 96 2.38 20.70 -7.81
C GLY A 96 1.34 19.89 -8.59
N LYS A 97 1.29 18.57 -8.33
CA LYS A 97 0.33 17.67 -8.99
C LYS A 97 -0.97 17.61 -8.20
N SER A 98 -2.10 17.77 -8.90
CA SER A 98 -3.44 17.63 -8.32
C SER A 98 -3.80 16.20 -7.96
N GLN A 99 -3.06 15.22 -8.49
CA GLN A 99 -3.23 13.80 -8.19
C GLN A 99 -1.91 13.18 -7.77
N ASN A 100 -1.94 12.34 -6.74
CA ASN A 100 -0.80 11.56 -6.30
C ASN A 100 -1.18 10.07 -6.19
N PRO A 101 -0.80 9.25 -7.17
CA PRO A 101 -1.08 7.82 -7.13
C PRO A 101 -0.10 7.07 -6.23
N CYS A 102 -0.60 6.02 -5.61
CA CYS A 102 0.15 5.02 -4.86
C CYS A 102 0.53 3.87 -5.78
N PHE A 103 1.83 3.63 -5.94
CA PHE A 103 2.36 2.52 -6.73
C PHE A 103 3.52 1.85 -6.02
N ASN A 104 3.49 0.52 -5.96
CA ASN A 104 4.49 -0.30 -5.27
C ASN A 104 4.75 0.16 -3.82
N GLY A 105 3.72 0.67 -3.13
CA GLY A 105 3.81 1.11 -1.74
C GLY A 105 4.46 2.48 -1.54
N ALA A 106 4.68 3.24 -2.61
CA ALA A 106 5.16 4.61 -2.56
C ALA A 106 4.27 5.59 -3.34
N TRP A 107 4.16 6.82 -2.84
CA TRP A 107 3.51 7.91 -3.55
C TRP A 107 4.38 8.38 -4.71
N SER A 108 3.81 8.43 -5.92
CA SER A 108 4.58 8.73 -7.14
C SER A 108 5.00 10.21 -7.25
N ASN A 109 4.33 11.11 -6.55
CA ASN A 109 4.62 12.55 -6.57
C ASN A 109 4.87 13.08 -5.15
N PRO A 110 5.65 14.16 -5.00
CA PRO A 110 5.73 14.87 -3.72
C PRO A 110 4.36 15.46 -3.35
N GLN A 111 4.14 15.65 -2.06
CA GLN A 111 2.93 16.31 -1.56
C GLN A 111 2.87 17.76 -2.07
N PRO A 112 1.78 18.18 -2.75
CA PRO A 112 1.64 19.54 -3.23
C PRO A 112 1.32 20.51 -2.09
N THR A 113 1.66 21.78 -2.31
CA THR A 113 1.35 22.90 -1.40
C THR A 113 0.27 23.78 -2.01
N CYS A 114 -0.50 24.48 -1.17
CA CYS A 114 -1.45 25.49 -1.61
C CYS A 114 -0.86 26.87 -1.29
N GLU A 115 -0.58 27.66 -2.32
CA GLU A 115 0.03 28.98 -2.22
C GLU A 115 -1.02 30.07 -2.50
N PRO A 116 -0.98 31.24 -1.84
CA PRO A 116 -1.94 32.32 -2.07
C PRO A 116 -1.92 32.88 -3.51
#